data_AF-A0A8J3UCB4-F1
#
_entry.id   AF-A0A8J3UCB4-F1
#
_cell.length_a   1.000
_cell.length_b   1.000
_cell.length_c   1.000
_cell.angle_alpha   90.00
_cell.angle_beta   90.00
_cell.angle_gamma   90.00
#
_symmetry.space_group_name_H-M   'P 1'
#
loop_
_entity.id
_entity.type
_entity.pdbx_description
1 polymer ?
#
loop_
_entity_poly.entity_id
_entity_poly.type
_entity_poly.pdbx_seq_one_letter_code
_entity_poly.pdbx_strand_id
1 'polypeptide(L)'
;MTGSANASPSSYDRCPKGYFCLFSGLDGKGTIWKFRTDQRDLGVAGRHAASLTNRTAGYACLFGGKDYTTEGSRTTFGMDSWDSGGISFTTSISEWRNHAGSLNLAPTWHECTSRLQYVDWIRPANEPDGTPKPFGSFLGDGHSQMLMRSAQGRLWVLPGDGNTPIDLGTRLKGMTTLVRHGDYTGDGREDIIARDAKGVLWLYPGNGKKALGARKLLAYGWNKMSLISAVGDLTGDKKNDLVARDTKGDLWLYPGNGKSGFGKRQRIGRGWNNRTAVVGLGDLTGDHKDDLVARDTKGDLWLYPRAGKGTFAARRIVGHRFSKTWRLFAIGDVNGDLRNDLYASGNNDLRLYLGTTKGTLKLSSAWGHVNNGIEPNEVVF
;
A
#
# COMPACT_ATOMS: atom_id res chain seq x y z
N MET A 1 -23.70 41.73 6.02
CA MET A 1 -23.09 41.45 4.70
C MET A 1 -21.82 42.26 4.58
N THR A 2 -20.68 41.67 4.87
CA THR A 2 -19.36 42.26 4.63
C THR A 2 -18.74 41.46 3.49
N GLY A 3 -18.74 42.03 2.29
CA GLY A 3 -18.23 41.38 1.09
C GLY A 3 -16.75 41.05 1.23
N SER A 4 -16.40 39.80 0.94
CA SER A 4 -15.01 39.43 0.73
C SER A 4 -14.50 40.20 -0.48
N ALA A 5 -13.52 41.09 -0.27
CA ALA A 5 -12.75 41.64 -1.36
C ALA A 5 -12.12 40.50 -2.14
N ASN A 6 -12.45 40.38 -3.43
CA ASN A 6 -11.78 39.49 -4.36
C ASN A 6 -10.29 39.82 -4.33
N ALA A 7 -9.46 38.90 -3.82
CA ALA A 7 -8.02 38.98 -3.99
C ALA A 7 -7.71 39.09 -5.49
N SER A 8 -6.86 40.04 -5.88
CA SER A 8 -6.41 40.16 -7.28
C SER A 8 -5.79 38.83 -7.73
N PRO A 9 -6.05 38.35 -8.96
CA PRO A 9 -5.46 37.10 -9.44
C PRO A 9 -3.95 37.15 -9.29
N SER A 10 -3.37 36.13 -8.69
CA SER A 10 -1.92 35.98 -8.63
C SER A 10 -1.42 35.81 -10.07
N SER A 11 -0.26 36.35 -10.43
CA SER A 11 0.31 36.13 -11.77
C SER A 11 0.58 34.65 -12.06
N TYR A 12 0.62 33.80 -11.04
CA TYR A 12 0.68 32.35 -11.14
C TYR A 12 -0.60 31.71 -11.70
N ASP A 13 -1.75 32.39 -11.63
CA ASP A 13 -3.02 31.90 -12.20
C ASP A 13 -2.97 31.73 -13.72
N ARG A 14 -1.98 32.35 -14.38
CA ARG A 14 -1.62 32.12 -15.80
C ARG A 14 -1.21 30.67 -16.09
N CYS A 15 -0.76 29.93 -15.07
CA CYS A 15 -0.53 28.50 -15.19
C CYS A 15 -1.88 27.78 -15.24
N PRO A 16 -2.23 27.03 -16.30
CA PRO A 16 -3.54 26.39 -16.36
C PRO A 16 -3.64 25.22 -15.37
N LYS A 17 -4.86 24.87 -14.95
CA LYS A 17 -5.11 23.69 -14.10
C LYS A 17 -4.57 22.41 -14.76
N GLY A 18 -3.89 21.60 -13.96
CA GLY A 18 -3.24 20.36 -14.36
C GLY A 18 -1.86 20.52 -14.99
N TYR A 19 -1.25 21.70 -14.93
CA TYR A 19 0.14 21.94 -15.35
C TYR A 19 1.03 22.28 -14.16
N PHE A 20 2.30 21.92 -14.27
CA PHE A 20 3.40 22.60 -13.60
C PHE A 20 3.94 23.70 -14.51
N CYS A 21 4.27 24.86 -13.97
CA CYS A 21 4.78 25.96 -14.77
C CYS A 21 6.04 26.58 -14.18
N LEU A 22 7.00 26.89 -15.07
CA LEU A 22 8.16 27.74 -14.80
C LEU A 22 7.94 29.10 -15.45
N PHE A 23 8.46 30.13 -14.82
CA PHE A 23 8.35 31.51 -15.27
C PHE A 23 9.72 32.17 -15.32
N SER A 24 9.95 32.99 -16.35
CA SER A 24 11.22 33.71 -16.51
C SER A 24 11.44 34.87 -15.52
N GLY A 25 10.35 35.40 -14.96
CA GLY A 25 10.39 36.45 -13.94
C GLY A 25 10.00 35.93 -12.56
N LEU A 26 10.26 36.74 -11.54
CA LEU A 26 9.73 36.51 -10.20
C LEU A 26 8.20 36.65 -10.20
N ASP A 27 7.55 36.04 -9.22
CA ASP A 27 6.13 36.17 -8.93
C ASP A 27 5.24 35.78 -10.11
N GLY A 28 5.62 34.75 -10.88
CA GLY A 28 4.81 34.28 -12.02
C GLY A 28 4.82 35.22 -13.24
N LYS A 29 5.76 36.15 -13.33
CA LYS A 29 5.88 37.12 -14.43
C LYS A 29 6.73 36.62 -15.59
N GLY A 30 6.64 37.30 -16.73
CA GLY A 30 7.41 36.99 -17.93
C GLY A 30 6.89 35.78 -18.72
N THR A 31 7.76 35.23 -19.57
CA THR A 31 7.54 34.00 -20.34
C THR A 31 7.19 32.83 -19.42
N ILE A 32 6.22 32.02 -19.83
CA ILE A 32 5.74 30.84 -19.12
C ILE A 32 6.07 29.57 -19.91
N TRP A 33 6.65 28.58 -19.24
CA TRP A 33 6.81 27.23 -19.75
C TRP A 33 5.88 26.30 -18.97
N LYS A 34 5.16 25.41 -19.66
CA LYS A 34 4.08 24.60 -19.09
C LYS A 34 4.36 23.12 -19.32
N PHE A 35 4.24 22.32 -18.28
CA PHE A 35 4.56 20.89 -18.31
C PHE A 35 3.40 20.07 -17.72
N ARG A 36 3.07 18.95 -18.38
CA ARG A 36 2.13 17.92 -17.88
C ARG A 36 2.77 16.54 -17.77
N THR A 37 4.03 16.43 -18.17
CA THR A 37 4.81 15.20 -18.17
C THR A 37 6.20 15.51 -17.66
N ASP A 38 6.87 14.46 -17.19
CA ASP A 38 8.26 14.52 -16.78
C ASP A 38 9.14 15.06 -17.90
N GLN A 39 10.18 15.80 -17.51
CA GLN A 39 11.19 16.36 -18.40
C GLN A 39 12.55 15.87 -17.92
N ARG A 40 13.25 15.10 -18.77
CA ARG A 40 14.65 14.71 -18.53
C ARG A 40 15.62 15.89 -18.65
N ASP A 41 15.26 16.89 -19.45
CA ASP A 41 16.02 18.13 -19.61
C ASP A 41 15.03 19.29 -19.78
N LEU A 42 15.06 20.26 -18.86
CA LEU A 42 14.22 21.47 -18.94
C LEU A 42 14.74 22.49 -19.95
N GLY A 43 15.98 22.34 -20.43
CA GLY A 43 16.57 23.17 -21.47
C GLY A 43 16.48 24.66 -21.16
N VAL A 44 15.91 25.42 -22.11
CA VAL A 44 15.75 26.88 -22.00
C VAL A 44 14.87 27.25 -20.80
N ALA A 45 13.82 26.49 -20.51
CA ALA A 45 12.94 26.78 -19.38
C ALA A 45 13.71 26.73 -18.06
N GLY A 46 14.56 25.72 -17.90
CA GLY A 46 15.41 25.55 -16.72
C GLY A 46 16.44 26.64 -16.54
N ARG A 47 17.11 27.03 -17.65
CA ARG A 47 18.15 28.07 -17.69
C ARG A 47 17.65 29.49 -17.49
N HIS A 48 16.34 29.70 -17.50
CA HIS A 48 15.75 31.03 -17.36
C HIS A 48 14.67 31.07 -16.27
N ALA A 49 14.45 29.99 -15.52
CA ALA A 49 13.42 29.97 -14.49
C ALA A 49 13.80 30.87 -13.30
N ALA A 50 12.87 31.74 -12.91
CA ALA A 50 12.97 32.62 -11.74
C ALA A 50 11.83 32.42 -10.74
N SER A 51 10.71 31.83 -11.17
CA SER A 51 9.64 31.38 -10.27
C SER A 51 8.89 30.20 -10.88
N LEU A 52 8.05 29.55 -10.08
CA LEU A 52 7.32 28.37 -10.50
C LEU A 52 5.98 28.22 -9.78
N THR A 53 5.07 27.40 -10.31
CA THR A 53 3.89 26.94 -9.58
C THR A 53 3.52 25.51 -9.99
N ASN A 54 3.00 24.73 -9.05
CA ASN A 54 2.41 23.43 -9.31
C ASN A 54 0.88 23.53 -9.26
N ARG A 55 0.19 23.25 -10.37
CA ARG A 55 -1.27 23.11 -10.42
C ARG A 55 -1.70 21.73 -10.91
N THR A 56 -0.80 20.75 -10.82
CA THR A 56 -1.11 19.34 -11.09
C THR A 56 -1.90 18.73 -9.92
N ALA A 57 -2.33 17.48 -10.05
CA ALA A 57 -3.04 16.77 -8.98
C ALA A 57 -2.09 16.11 -7.96
N GLY A 58 -0.77 16.18 -8.18
CA GLY A 58 0.25 15.53 -7.36
C GLY A 58 1.40 16.48 -7.07
N TYR A 59 2.58 15.91 -6.90
CA TYR A 59 3.82 16.61 -6.62
C TYR A 59 4.61 16.91 -7.89
N ALA A 60 5.37 17.98 -7.85
CA ALA A 60 6.34 18.35 -8.87
C ALA A 60 7.72 18.53 -8.23
N CYS A 61 8.72 17.80 -8.72
CA CYS A 61 10.09 17.83 -8.21
C CYS A 61 11.07 18.26 -9.29
N LEU A 62 11.78 19.35 -9.01
CA LEU A 62 12.92 19.78 -9.79
C LEU A 62 14.19 19.10 -9.29
N PHE A 63 15.07 18.77 -10.23
CA PHE A 63 16.42 18.28 -9.95
C PHE A 63 17.43 19.26 -10.54
N GLY A 64 18.57 19.43 -9.87
CA GLY A 64 19.61 20.37 -10.30
C GLY A 64 20.21 19.99 -11.66
N GLY A 65 20.42 18.70 -11.89
CA GLY A 65 20.97 18.15 -13.12
C GLY A 65 19.93 17.59 -14.09
N LYS A 66 20.40 17.19 -15.26
CA LYS A 66 19.59 16.47 -16.26
C LYS A 66 19.35 15.03 -15.83
N ASP A 67 18.38 14.36 -16.46
CA ASP A 67 18.03 12.97 -16.19
C ASP A 67 17.77 12.69 -14.70
N TYR A 68 17.23 13.68 -13.98
CA TYR A 68 16.89 13.59 -12.55
C TYR A 68 18.12 13.42 -11.64
N THR A 69 19.29 13.90 -12.09
CA THR A 69 20.51 13.92 -11.29
C THR A 69 20.61 15.19 -10.44
N THR A 70 21.45 15.16 -9.41
CA THR A 70 21.74 16.35 -8.60
C THR A 70 22.87 17.16 -9.23
N GLU A 71 22.95 18.46 -8.94
CA GLU A 71 24.06 19.31 -9.42
C GLU A 71 24.48 20.31 -8.34
N GLY A 72 25.71 20.19 -7.84
CA GLY A 72 26.21 21.05 -6.75
C GLY A 72 25.34 20.92 -5.49
N SER A 73 24.88 22.05 -4.95
CA SER A 73 23.94 22.08 -3.81
C SER A 73 22.49 21.82 -4.18
N ARG A 74 22.15 21.79 -5.48
CA ARG A 74 20.78 21.52 -5.95
C ARG A 74 20.54 20.02 -6.03
N THR A 75 20.00 19.47 -4.95
CA THR A 75 19.59 18.06 -4.89
C THR A 75 18.21 17.90 -5.52
N THR A 76 17.16 18.16 -4.74
CA THR A 76 15.77 18.07 -5.18
C THR A 76 14.95 19.16 -4.52
N PHE A 77 14.12 19.84 -5.31
CA PHE A 77 13.15 20.81 -4.81
C PHE A 77 11.76 20.35 -5.21
N GLY A 78 10.93 20.02 -4.22
CA GLY A 78 9.59 19.50 -4.47
C GLY A 78 8.50 20.46 -4.01
N MET A 79 7.38 20.45 -4.73
CA MET A 79 6.17 21.18 -4.40
C MET A 79 4.95 20.29 -4.55
N ASP A 80 4.07 20.30 -3.54
CA ASP A 80 2.79 19.62 -3.63
C ASP A 80 1.78 20.41 -4.47
N SER A 81 0.56 19.91 -4.57
CA SER A 81 -0.52 20.58 -5.33
C SER A 81 -1.27 21.65 -4.51
N TRP A 82 -1.02 21.72 -3.20
CA TRP A 82 -1.71 22.61 -2.26
C TRP A 82 -0.95 23.95 -2.16
N ASP A 83 0.36 23.95 -2.41
CA ASP A 83 1.24 25.10 -2.63
C ASP A 83 1.03 25.78 -4.00
N SER A 84 -0.24 25.97 -4.38
CA SER A 84 -0.65 26.60 -5.65
C SER A 84 -0.42 28.12 -5.70
N GLY A 85 0.09 28.73 -4.63
CA GLY A 85 0.42 30.16 -4.53
C GLY A 85 1.67 30.58 -5.31
N GLY A 86 2.41 29.62 -5.85
CA GLY A 86 3.65 29.84 -6.59
C GLY A 86 4.83 30.27 -5.71
N ILE A 87 6.05 30.01 -6.18
CA ILE A 87 7.28 30.25 -5.44
C ILE A 87 8.29 30.97 -6.32
N SER A 88 8.85 32.07 -5.79
CA SER A 88 9.92 32.85 -6.42
C SER A 88 11.28 32.41 -5.91
N PHE A 89 12.24 32.15 -6.80
CA PHE A 89 13.60 31.75 -6.46
C PHE A 89 14.41 32.94 -5.89
N THR A 90 14.13 33.23 -4.62
CA THR A 90 14.71 34.34 -3.83
C THR A 90 15.49 33.76 -2.65
N THR A 91 16.29 34.59 -1.97
CA THR A 91 17.17 34.27 -0.83
C THR A 91 17.42 32.78 -0.55
N SER A 92 16.55 32.11 0.23
CA SER A 92 16.72 30.73 0.71
C SER A 92 16.70 29.63 -0.36
N ILE A 93 16.29 29.93 -1.59
CA ILE A 93 16.22 29.00 -2.74
C ILE A 93 16.76 29.64 -4.03
N SER A 94 17.57 30.69 -3.89
CA SER A 94 18.09 31.46 -5.02
C SER A 94 19.02 30.65 -5.93
N GLU A 95 19.61 29.57 -5.43
CA GLU A 95 20.44 28.63 -6.18
C GLU A 95 19.70 27.92 -7.32
N TRP A 96 18.37 27.86 -7.28
CA TRP A 96 17.52 27.28 -8.34
C TRP A 96 17.26 28.24 -9.50
N ARG A 97 17.50 29.55 -9.29
CA ARG A 97 17.28 30.56 -10.32
C ARG A 97 18.19 30.28 -11.51
N ASN A 98 17.61 30.10 -12.69
CA ASN A 98 18.30 29.77 -13.94
C ASN A 98 19.05 28.42 -13.93
N HIS A 99 18.75 27.52 -12.98
CA HIS A 99 19.52 26.29 -12.77
C HIS A 99 18.66 25.04 -12.53
N ALA A 100 17.42 25.00 -13.02
CA ALA A 100 16.62 23.78 -12.95
C ALA A 100 16.97 22.83 -14.11
N GLY A 101 17.48 21.63 -13.81
CA GLY A 101 17.96 20.69 -14.83
C GLY A 101 16.86 19.78 -15.38
N SER A 102 16.02 19.20 -14.52
CA SER A 102 14.96 18.28 -14.92
C SER A 102 13.72 18.41 -14.02
N LEU A 103 12.60 17.79 -14.43
CA LEU A 103 11.31 17.84 -13.72
C LEU A 103 10.67 16.45 -13.67
N ASN A 104 10.29 16.00 -12.48
CA ASN A 104 9.45 14.82 -12.27
C ASN A 104 8.08 15.23 -11.74
N LEU A 105 7.00 14.71 -12.33
CA LEU A 105 5.64 14.86 -11.86
C LEU A 105 5.13 13.51 -11.37
N ALA A 106 4.79 13.42 -10.08
CA ALA A 106 4.39 12.15 -9.48
C ALA A 106 3.22 12.33 -8.51
N PRO A 107 2.38 11.30 -8.30
CA PRO A 107 1.24 11.40 -7.39
C PRO A 107 1.63 11.22 -5.92
N THR A 108 2.87 10.83 -5.62
CA THR A 108 3.43 10.75 -4.27
C THR A 108 4.73 11.54 -4.20
N TRP A 109 5.03 12.09 -3.02
CA TRP A 109 6.32 12.70 -2.71
C TRP A 109 7.44 11.70 -2.91
N HIS A 110 7.27 10.46 -2.42
CA HIS A 110 8.25 9.38 -2.58
C HIS A 110 8.63 9.18 -4.05
N GLU A 111 7.65 9.00 -4.93
CA GLU A 111 7.93 8.84 -6.36
C GLU A 111 8.45 10.10 -7.03
N CYS A 112 8.09 11.27 -6.51
CA CYS A 112 8.54 12.56 -7.01
C CYS A 112 10.05 12.74 -6.79
N THR A 113 10.53 12.39 -5.60
CA THR A 113 11.94 12.56 -5.22
C THR A 113 12.82 11.38 -5.62
N SER A 114 12.33 10.15 -5.46
CA SER A 114 13.12 8.93 -5.69
C SER A 114 13.00 8.38 -7.12
N ARG A 115 11.93 8.74 -7.85
CA ARG A 115 11.52 8.14 -9.13
C ARG A 115 11.09 6.67 -9.04
N LEU A 116 11.09 6.07 -7.86
CA LEU A 116 10.73 4.67 -7.62
C LEU A 116 9.25 4.55 -7.26
N GLN A 117 8.54 3.63 -7.92
CA GLN A 117 7.13 3.30 -7.63
C GLN A 117 6.98 2.23 -6.53
N TYR A 118 8.05 1.97 -5.80
CA TYR A 118 8.11 1.01 -4.71
C TYR A 118 8.90 1.62 -3.58
N VAL A 119 8.61 1.20 -2.35
CA VAL A 119 9.44 1.52 -1.20
C VAL A 119 10.53 0.46 -1.02
N ASP A 120 11.65 0.88 -0.48
CA ASP A 120 12.62 -0.07 0.04
C ASP A 120 12.05 -0.74 1.27
N TRP A 121 12.15 -2.06 1.29
CA TRP A 121 11.80 -2.87 2.45
C TRP A 121 12.87 -3.94 2.61
N ILE A 122 13.33 -4.10 3.83
CA ILE A 122 14.32 -5.09 4.22
C ILE A 122 13.71 -5.91 5.36
N ARG A 123 13.84 -7.23 5.24
CA ARG A 123 13.39 -8.20 6.23
C ARG A 123 14.37 -8.26 7.40
N PRO A 124 13.91 -8.70 8.57
CA PRO A 124 14.82 -9.01 9.66
C PRO A 124 15.85 -10.07 9.25
N ALA A 125 17.13 -9.85 9.56
CA ALA A 125 18.24 -10.72 9.13
C ALA A 125 18.22 -12.16 9.68
N ASN A 126 17.30 -12.46 10.62
CA ASN A 126 17.21 -13.75 11.31
C ASN A 126 16.01 -14.58 10.86
N GLU A 127 15.44 -14.33 9.67
CA GLU A 127 14.41 -15.21 9.10
C GLU A 127 15.09 -16.51 8.63
N PRO A 128 14.87 -17.67 9.29
CA PRO A 128 15.43 -18.94 8.89
C PRO A 128 14.70 -19.44 7.64
N ASP A 129 15.49 -19.99 6.72
CA ASP A 129 14.98 -20.70 5.56
C ASP A 129 14.17 -21.91 6.04
N GLY A 130 12.85 -21.91 5.80
CA GLY A 130 12.06 -23.13 5.89
C GLY A 130 10.85 -23.08 6.81
N THR A 131 9.73 -22.59 6.28
CA THR A 131 8.54 -23.40 5.96
C THR A 131 7.52 -22.41 5.38
N PRO A 132 6.95 -22.67 4.18
CA PRO A 132 5.87 -21.83 3.68
C PRO A 132 4.73 -21.81 4.70
N LYS A 133 4.56 -20.67 5.38
CA LYS A 133 3.38 -20.43 6.20
C LYS A 133 2.22 -20.14 5.26
N PRO A 134 0.95 -20.31 5.70
CA PRO A 134 -0.22 -20.05 4.84
C PRO A 134 -0.21 -18.64 4.18
N PHE A 135 0.62 -17.72 4.70
CA PHE A 135 0.90 -16.41 4.14
C PHE A 135 2.40 -16.12 4.16
N GLY A 136 2.92 -15.51 3.10
CA GLY A 136 4.23 -14.85 3.10
C GLY A 136 5.10 -15.16 1.88
N SER A 137 5.11 -16.38 1.35
CA SER A 137 6.11 -16.80 0.34
C SER A 137 5.61 -16.72 -1.09
N PHE A 138 5.44 -15.50 -1.62
CA PHE A 138 5.00 -15.26 -2.99
C PHE A 138 5.98 -15.79 -4.04
N LEU A 139 7.28 -15.71 -3.74
CA LEU A 139 8.35 -16.15 -4.66
C LEU A 139 8.63 -17.65 -4.59
N GLY A 140 8.07 -18.35 -3.60
CA GLY A 140 8.29 -19.79 -3.40
C GLY A 140 9.69 -20.14 -2.91
N ASP A 141 10.40 -19.17 -2.34
CA ASP A 141 11.77 -19.28 -1.81
C ASP A 141 11.80 -19.58 -0.31
N GLY A 142 10.65 -19.85 0.32
CA GLY A 142 10.56 -20.20 1.75
C GLY A 142 10.59 -18.99 2.68
N HIS A 143 10.44 -17.80 2.10
CA HIS A 143 10.76 -16.52 2.69
C HIS A 143 9.56 -15.59 2.51
N SER A 144 9.28 -14.75 3.49
CA SER A 144 8.15 -13.82 3.42
C SER A 144 8.49 -12.64 2.51
N GLN A 145 7.66 -12.33 1.52
CA GLN A 145 7.75 -11.10 0.71
C GLN A 145 6.58 -10.18 1.02
N MET A 146 6.75 -8.89 0.74
CA MET A 146 5.67 -7.92 0.83
C MET A 146 5.17 -7.53 -0.55
N LEU A 147 3.86 -7.32 -0.72
CA LEU A 147 3.30 -6.79 -1.95
C LEU A 147 2.96 -5.32 -1.78
N MET A 148 3.27 -4.52 -2.80
CA MET A 148 2.95 -3.10 -2.83
C MET A 148 2.30 -2.74 -4.14
N ARG A 149 1.12 -2.12 -4.09
CA ARG A 149 0.55 -1.40 -5.20
C ARG A 149 0.90 0.08 -5.08
N SER A 150 1.66 0.59 -6.05
CA SER A 150 1.99 2.01 -6.16
C SER A 150 0.76 2.88 -6.42
N ALA A 151 0.91 4.19 -6.24
CA ALA A 151 -0.16 5.15 -6.50
C ALA A 151 -0.66 5.15 -7.98
N GLN A 152 0.18 4.73 -8.94
CA GLN A 152 -0.19 4.59 -10.36
C GLN A 152 -0.90 3.27 -10.65
N GLY A 153 -0.97 2.38 -9.65
CA GLY A 153 -1.59 1.06 -9.76
C GLY A 153 -0.66 -0.03 -10.29
N ARG A 154 0.67 0.16 -10.22
CA ARG A 154 1.64 -0.90 -10.53
C ARG A 154 1.84 -1.78 -9.29
N LEU A 155 1.84 -3.10 -9.45
CA LEU A 155 2.06 -4.05 -8.37
C LEU A 155 3.53 -4.46 -8.36
N TRP A 156 4.13 -4.42 -7.18
CA TRP A 156 5.50 -4.79 -6.90
C TRP A 156 5.55 -5.91 -5.86
N VAL A 157 6.46 -6.86 -6.05
CA VAL A 157 6.92 -7.75 -4.97
C VAL A 157 8.18 -7.13 -4.40
N LEU A 158 8.20 -6.93 -3.08
CA LEU A 158 9.36 -6.48 -2.33
C LEU A 158 10.01 -7.72 -1.71
N PRO A 159 11.17 -8.18 -2.21
CA PRO A 159 11.81 -9.42 -1.76
C PRO A 159 12.28 -9.34 -0.32
N GLY A 160 12.75 -8.16 0.12
CA GLY A 160 13.19 -7.96 1.50
C GLY A 160 14.62 -8.43 1.80
N ASP A 161 15.34 -8.90 0.81
CA ASP A 161 16.72 -9.41 0.89
C ASP A 161 17.75 -8.43 0.30
N GLY A 162 17.32 -7.20 -0.02
CA GLY A 162 18.14 -6.19 -0.70
C GLY A 162 18.17 -6.34 -2.23
N ASN A 163 17.57 -7.38 -2.79
CA ASN A 163 17.40 -7.50 -4.24
C ASN A 163 16.37 -6.49 -4.77
N THR A 164 16.53 -6.16 -6.06
CA THR A 164 15.61 -5.27 -6.77
C THR A 164 14.17 -5.77 -6.71
N PRO A 165 13.20 -4.91 -6.34
CA PRO A 165 11.79 -5.24 -6.40
C PRO A 165 11.31 -5.71 -7.77
N ILE A 166 10.39 -6.67 -7.76
CA ILE A 166 9.88 -7.33 -8.98
C ILE A 166 8.61 -6.63 -9.42
N ASP A 167 8.61 -6.14 -10.66
CA ASP A 167 7.45 -5.53 -11.30
C ASP A 167 6.45 -6.60 -11.81
N LEU A 168 5.26 -6.65 -11.22
CA LEU A 168 4.14 -7.48 -11.69
C LEU A 168 3.21 -6.73 -12.65
N GLY A 169 3.53 -5.49 -12.98
CA GLY A 169 2.84 -4.64 -13.92
C GLY A 169 1.55 -4.03 -13.35
N THR A 170 0.67 -3.59 -14.25
CA THR A 170 -0.53 -2.79 -13.93
C THR A 170 -1.84 -3.57 -14.05
N ARG A 171 -1.79 -4.91 -14.12
CA ARG A 171 -2.99 -5.75 -14.34
C ARG A 171 -4.07 -5.61 -13.25
N LEU A 172 -3.68 -5.15 -12.06
CA LEU A 172 -4.55 -4.94 -10.91
C LEU A 172 -4.91 -3.45 -10.71
N LYS A 173 -4.56 -2.59 -11.67
CA LYS A 173 -4.97 -1.18 -11.68
C LYS A 173 -6.49 -1.09 -11.77
N GLY A 174 -7.08 -0.26 -10.91
CA GLY A 174 -8.54 -0.07 -10.84
C GLY A 174 -9.29 -1.08 -9.96
N MET A 175 -8.60 -2.06 -9.36
CA MET A 175 -9.21 -2.93 -8.35
C MET A 175 -9.47 -2.14 -7.07
N THR A 176 -10.68 -2.25 -6.52
CA THR A 176 -11.11 -1.57 -5.29
C THR A 176 -10.64 -2.27 -4.04
N THR A 177 -10.29 -3.55 -4.13
CA THR A 177 -9.78 -4.34 -3.01
C THR A 177 -8.81 -5.38 -3.56
N LEU A 178 -7.69 -5.57 -2.85
CA LEU A 178 -6.70 -6.60 -3.08
C LEU A 178 -6.52 -7.36 -1.78
N VAL A 179 -6.49 -8.68 -1.87
CA VAL A 179 -6.31 -9.59 -0.76
C VAL A 179 -5.29 -10.63 -1.19
N ARG A 180 -4.22 -10.75 -0.43
CA ARG A 180 -3.24 -11.83 -0.55
C ARG A 180 -3.79 -13.05 0.18
N HIS A 181 -3.94 -14.17 -0.51
CA HIS A 181 -4.73 -15.31 0.00
C HIS A 181 -3.93 -16.58 0.27
N GLY A 182 -2.61 -16.55 0.08
CA GLY A 182 -1.84 -17.78 0.03
C GLY A 182 -2.24 -18.61 -1.19
N ASP A 183 -2.07 -19.94 -1.14
CA ASP A 183 -2.41 -20.86 -2.23
C ASP A 183 -3.92 -21.17 -2.27
N TYR A 184 -4.66 -20.52 -3.16
CA TYR A 184 -6.10 -20.71 -3.34
C TYR A 184 -6.41 -21.68 -4.49
N THR A 185 -5.46 -21.88 -5.39
CA THR A 185 -5.56 -22.82 -6.51
C THR A 185 -5.19 -24.25 -6.15
N GLY A 186 -4.45 -24.45 -5.06
CA GLY A 186 -3.89 -25.74 -4.63
C GLY A 186 -2.60 -26.13 -5.37
N ASP A 187 -1.91 -25.17 -6.00
CA ASP A 187 -0.71 -25.44 -6.81
C ASP A 187 0.62 -25.16 -6.08
N GLY A 188 0.55 -24.88 -4.78
CA GLY A 188 1.67 -24.56 -3.91
C GLY A 188 2.19 -23.13 -4.05
N ARG A 189 1.45 -22.23 -4.72
CA ARG A 189 1.89 -20.85 -4.98
C ARG A 189 0.87 -19.87 -4.47
N GLU A 190 1.35 -18.71 -4.04
CA GLU A 190 0.44 -17.68 -3.57
C GLU A 190 -0.36 -17.03 -4.70
N ASP A 191 -1.64 -16.79 -4.40
CA ASP A 191 -2.60 -16.15 -5.27
C ASP A 191 -3.09 -14.82 -4.70
N ILE A 192 -3.59 -13.97 -5.59
CA ILE A 192 -4.24 -12.70 -5.25
C ILE A 192 -5.72 -12.79 -5.57
N ILE A 193 -6.56 -12.42 -4.61
CA ILE A 193 -7.99 -12.17 -4.86
C ILE A 193 -8.20 -10.66 -4.94
N ALA A 194 -8.90 -10.22 -5.97
CA ALA A 194 -9.17 -8.81 -6.21
C ALA A 194 -10.64 -8.55 -6.54
N ARG A 195 -11.16 -7.42 -6.05
CA ARG A 195 -12.51 -6.94 -6.41
C ARG A 195 -12.40 -5.74 -7.34
N ASP A 196 -13.13 -5.76 -8.44
CA ASP A 196 -13.23 -4.60 -9.34
C ASP A 196 -14.33 -3.61 -8.92
N ALA A 197 -14.44 -2.46 -9.60
CA ALA A 197 -15.45 -1.43 -9.30
C ALA A 197 -16.90 -1.88 -9.55
N LYS A 198 -17.10 -2.90 -10.39
CA LYS A 198 -18.42 -3.49 -10.65
C LYS A 198 -18.81 -4.55 -9.61
N GLY A 199 -17.92 -4.83 -8.65
CA GLY A 199 -18.15 -5.83 -7.61
C GLY A 199 -17.96 -7.25 -8.09
N VAL A 200 -17.19 -7.46 -9.16
CA VAL A 200 -16.75 -8.79 -9.58
C VAL A 200 -15.50 -9.15 -8.80
N LEU A 201 -15.50 -10.36 -8.23
CA LEU A 201 -14.36 -10.93 -7.54
C LEU A 201 -13.59 -11.83 -8.50
N TRP A 202 -12.29 -11.59 -8.60
CA TRP A 202 -11.36 -12.26 -9.49
C TRP A 202 -10.24 -12.92 -8.68
N LEU A 203 -9.85 -14.13 -9.08
CA LEU A 203 -8.63 -14.79 -8.64
C LEU A 203 -7.53 -14.53 -9.66
N TYR A 204 -6.34 -14.19 -9.20
CA TYR A 204 -5.12 -14.02 -9.98
C TYR A 204 -4.11 -15.05 -9.51
N PRO A 205 -3.99 -16.18 -10.23
CA PRO A 205 -3.09 -17.25 -9.83
C PRO A 205 -1.63 -16.81 -9.81
N GLY A 206 -0.83 -17.24 -8.83
CA GLY A 206 0.62 -17.15 -8.89
C GLY A 206 1.17 -18.14 -9.94
N ASN A 207 2.06 -17.71 -10.82
CA ASN A 207 2.60 -18.62 -11.85
C ASN A 207 4.01 -19.16 -11.55
N GLY A 208 4.56 -18.87 -10.36
CA GLY A 208 5.89 -19.31 -9.92
C GLY A 208 7.05 -18.77 -10.78
N LYS A 209 6.77 -17.88 -11.73
CA LYS A 209 7.76 -17.22 -12.60
C LYS A 209 7.78 -15.72 -12.31
N LYS A 210 7.64 -15.36 -11.02
CA LYS A 210 7.61 -13.97 -10.56
C LYS A 210 6.53 -13.15 -11.29
N ALA A 211 5.37 -13.77 -11.57
CA ALA A 211 4.29 -13.19 -12.34
C ALA A 211 2.92 -13.76 -11.97
N LEU A 212 1.86 -13.06 -12.38
CA LEU A 212 0.47 -13.51 -12.23
C LEU A 212 -0.01 -14.20 -13.51
N GLY A 213 -0.70 -15.32 -13.33
CA GLY A 213 -1.41 -16.06 -14.36
C GLY A 213 -2.65 -15.33 -14.89
N ALA A 214 -3.38 -16.01 -15.78
CA ALA A 214 -4.65 -15.52 -16.28
C ALA A 214 -5.69 -15.50 -15.15
N ARG A 215 -6.39 -14.37 -14.99
CA ARG A 215 -7.39 -14.22 -13.93
C ARG A 215 -8.56 -15.17 -14.15
N LYS A 216 -9.12 -15.70 -13.06
CA LYS A 216 -10.33 -16.52 -13.04
C LYS A 216 -11.45 -15.75 -12.35
N LEU A 217 -12.67 -15.85 -12.87
CA LEU A 217 -13.86 -15.32 -12.22
C LEU A 217 -14.15 -16.15 -10.96
N LEU A 218 -14.27 -15.52 -9.80
CA LEU A 218 -14.72 -16.18 -8.57
C LEU A 218 -16.22 -15.99 -8.35
N ALA A 219 -16.71 -14.74 -8.42
CA ALA A 219 -18.12 -14.45 -8.18
C ALA A 219 -18.51 -13.00 -8.53
N TYR A 220 -19.81 -12.76 -8.67
CA TYR A 220 -20.42 -11.44 -8.87
C TYR A 220 -21.03 -10.89 -7.57
N GLY A 221 -21.37 -9.60 -7.57
CA GLY A 221 -22.19 -8.98 -6.52
C GLY A 221 -21.46 -8.75 -5.20
N TRP A 222 -20.13 -8.63 -5.22
CA TRP A 222 -19.29 -8.39 -4.04
C TRP A 222 -19.27 -6.92 -3.59
N ASN A 223 -20.00 -6.03 -4.27
CA ASN A 223 -20.24 -4.66 -3.81
C ASN A 223 -21.09 -4.61 -2.52
N LYS A 224 -21.80 -5.69 -2.19
CA LYS A 224 -22.51 -5.83 -0.90
C LYS A 224 -21.57 -6.11 0.28
N MET A 225 -20.28 -6.31 0.03
CA MET A 225 -19.28 -6.55 1.07
C MET A 225 -18.53 -5.26 1.40
N SER A 226 -18.55 -4.87 2.67
CA SER A 226 -17.80 -3.72 3.19
C SER A 226 -16.34 -4.05 3.52
N LEU A 227 -16.03 -5.34 3.70
CA LEU A 227 -14.67 -5.84 3.97
C LEU A 227 -14.52 -7.22 3.34
N ILE A 228 -13.31 -7.50 2.82
CA ILE A 228 -12.90 -8.80 2.29
C ILE A 228 -11.50 -9.09 2.85
N SER A 229 -11.28 -10.26 3.45
CA SER A 229 -9.99 -10.68 3.98
C SER A 229 -9.76 -12.15 3.74
N ALA A 230 -8.53 -12.52 3.36
CA ALA A 230 -8.05 -13.88 3.45
C ALA A 230 -7.81 -14.22 4.91
N VAL A 231 -8.05 -15.48 5.27
CA VAL A 231 -7.96 -15.90 6.66
C VAL A 231 -7.24 -17.23 6.91
N GLY A 232 -6.78 -17.89 5.86
CA GLY A 232 -6.20 -19.22 5.97
C GLY A 232 -7.30 -20.25 6.12
N ASP A 233 -7.01 -21.40 6.72
CA ASP A 233 -7.95 -22.50 6.89
C ASP A 233 -8.77 -22.37 8.19
N LEU A 234 -9.92 -21.67 8.09
CA LEU A 234 -10.87 -21.56 9.20
C LEU A 234 -11.81 -22.77 9.31
N THR A 235 -11.99 -23.54 8.25
CA THR A 235 -12.82 -24.74 8.27
C THR A 235 -12.11 -25.94 8.87
N GLY A 236 -10.82 -26.10 8.63
CA GLY A 236 -10.00 -27.26 9.00
C GLY A 236 -9.80 -28.29 7.90
N ASP A 237 -10.14 -27.95 6.66
CA ASP A 237 -10.05 -28.88 5.55
C ASP A 237 -8.75 -28.75 4.74
N LYS A 238 -7.79 -27.98 5.28
CA LYS A 238 -6.48 -27.64 4.71
C LYS A 238 -6.57 -26.82 3.43
N LYS A 239 -7.64 -26.06 3.25
CA LYS A 239 -7.81 -25.15 2.13
C LYS A 239 -8.00 -23.74 2.64
N ASN A 240 -7.41 -22.78 1.93
CA ASN A 240 -7.51 -21.40 2.32
C ASN A 240 -8.94 -20.88 2.12
N ASP A 241 -9.48 -20.25 3.16
CA ASP A 241 -10.80 -19.65 3.21
C ASP A 241 -10.74 -18.12 3.16
N LEU A 242 -11.86 -17.52 2.76
CA LEU A 242 -12.07 -16.08 2.74
C LEU A 242 -13.14 -15.69 3.77
N VAL A 243 -12.96 -14.57 4.46
CA VAL A 243 -14.07 -13.91 5.17
C VAL A 243 -14.46 -12.61 4.50
N ALA A 244 -15.74 -12.30 4.56
CA ALA A 244 -16.26 -11.02 4.14
C ALA A 244 -17.31 -10.51 5.10
N ARG A 245 -17.30 -9.19 5.34
CA ARG A 245 -18.37 -8.53 6.09
C ARG A 245 -19.30 -7.86 5.12
N ASP A 246 -20.59 -8.12 5.22
CA ASP A 246 -21.58 -7.40 4.42
C ASP A 246 -21.85 -5.98 4.96
N THR A 247 -22.64 -5.19 4.25
CA THR A 247 -23.00 -3.82 4.68
C THR A 247 -23.94 -3.78 5.89
N LYS A 248 -24.57 -4.91 6.25
CA LYS A 248 -25.40 -5.04 7.46
C LYS A 248 -24.57 -5.39 8.69
N GLY A 249 -23.31 -5.79 8.50
CA GLY A 249 -22.38 -6.15 9.57
C GLY A 249 -22.40 -7.64 9.92
N ASP A 250 -22.99 -8.50 9.09
CA ASP A 250 -22.82 -9.93 9.23
C ASP A 250 -21.43 -10.32 8.68
N LEU A 251 -20.69 -11.13 9.44
CA LEU A 251 -19.43 -11.73 9.01
C LEU A 251 -19.71 -13.10 8.41
N TRP A 252 -19.28 -13.30 7.17
CA TRP A 252 -19.47 -14.51 6.39
C TRP A 252 -18.13 -15.19 6.14
N LEU A 253 -18.06 -16.48 6.42
CA LEU A 253 -17.01 -17.39 5.97
C LEU A 253 -17.39 -17.93 4.59
N TYR A 254 -16.43 -17.91 3.68
CA TYR A 254 -16.49 -18.47 2.35
C TYR A 254 -15.43 -19.57 2.26
N PRO A 255 -15.83 -20.84 2.52
CA PRO A 255 -14.91 -21.96 2.45
C PRO A 255 -14.24 -22.05 1.09
N GLY A 256 -12.93 -22.23 1.03
CA GLY A 256 -12.21 -22.51 -0.20
C GLY A 256 -12.48 -23.93 -0.67
N ASN A 257 -12.59 -24.17 -1.98
CA ASN A 257 -12.69 -25.54 -2.50
C ASN A 257 -11.34 -26.14 -2.91
N GLY A 258 -10.26 -25.35 -2.86
CA GLY A 258 -8.90 -25.75 -3.28
C GLY A 258 -8.76 -25.95 -4.79
N LYS A 259 -9.72 -25.42 -5.56
CA LYS A 259 -9.82 -25.54 -7.02
C LYS A 259 -10.34 -24.22 -7.62
N SER A 260 -9.89 -23.09 -7.07
CA SER A 260 -10.28 -21.74 -7.53
C SER A 260 -11.79 -21.43 -7.41
N GLY A 261 -12.46 -21.87 -6.35
CA GLY A 261 -13.88 -21.57 -6.11
C GLY A 261 -14.27 -21.62 -4.63
N PHE A 262 -15.53 -21.31 -4.33
CA PHE A 262 -16.08 -21.32 -2.96
C PHE A 262 -16.97 -22.53 -2.71
N GLY A 263 -16.94 -23.05 -1.49
CA GLY A 263 -17.97 -23.90 -0.91
C GLY A 263 -19.19 -23.11 -0.43
N LYS A 264 -20.07 -23.79 0.31
CA LYS A 264 -21.27 -23.15 0.89
C LYS A 264 -20.86 -22.16 1.97
N ARG A 265 -21.14 -20.87 1.75
CA ARG A 265 -20.86 -19.82 2.73
C ARG A 265 -21.61 -20.03 4.05
N GLN A 266 -21.00 -19.60 5.15
CA GLN A 266 -21.53 -19.71 6.50
C GLN A 266 -21.50 -18.34 7.18
N ARG A 267 -22.53 -17.99 7.96
CA ARG A 267 -22.45 -16.78 8.79
C ARG A 267 -21.75 -17.14 10.09
N ILE A 268 -20.64 -16.46 10.37
CA ILE A 268 -19.78 -16.72 11.54
C ILE A 268 -19.81 -15.56 12.54
N GLY A 269 -20.58 -14.50 12.27
CA GLY A 269 -20.80 -13.43 13.23
C GLY A 269 -21.84 -12.41 12.81
N ARG A 270 -22.33 -11.63 13.79
CA ARG A 270 -23.26 -10.50 13.62
C ARG A 270 -22.68 -9.25 14.27
N GLY A 271 -23.06 -8.06 13.79
CA GLY A 271 -22.69 -6.79 14.42
C GLY A 271 -21.20 -6.41 14.26
N TRP A 272 -20.54 -6.91 13.22
CA TRP A 272 -19.11 -6.68 12.98
C TRP A 272 -18.78 -5.29 12.44
N ASN A 273 -19.75 -4.37 12.33
CA ASN A 273 -19.52 -2.99 11.88
C ASN A 273 -18.60 -2.20 12.84
N ASN A 274 -18.49 -2.65 14.09
CA ASN A 274 -17.55 -2.09 15.07
C ASN A 274 -16.12 -2.67 14.95
N ARG A 275 -15.79 -3.35 13.85
CA ARG A 275 -14.43 -3.79 13.52
C ARG A 275 -13.89 -2.95 12.36
N THR A 276 -12.76 -2.28 12.55
CA THR A 276 -12.14 -1.44 11.52
C THR A 276 -11.21 -2.24 10.60
N ALA A 277 -10.74 -3.40 11.05
CA ALA A 277 -9.97 -4.36 10.25
C ALA A 277 -10.28 -5.79 10.70
N VAL A 278 -10.12 -6.75 9.79
CA VAL A 278 -10.20 -8.19 10.01
C VAL A 278 -9.09 -8.81 9.17
N VAL A 279 -8.26 -9.65 9.78
CA VAL A 279 -7.06 -10.25 9.18
C VAL A 279 -6.96 -11.68 9.72
N GLY A 280 -6.75 -12.69 8.86
CA GLY A 280 -6.27 -13.97 9.38
C GLY A 280 -4.76 -13.89 9.53
N LEU A 281 -4.31 -14.18 10.74
CA LEU A 281 -2.89 -14.13 11.05
C LEU A 281 -2.22 -15.50 10.90
N GLY A 282 -2.97 -16.53 10.52
CA GLY A 282 -2.56 -17.92 10.77
C GLY A 282 -2.64 -18.26 12.25
N ASP A 283 -1.95 -19.31 12.68
CA ASP A 283 -1.92 -19.74 14.09
C ASP A 283 -1.15 -18.73 14.98
N LEU A 284 -1.89 -18.01 15.83
CA LEU A 284 -1.32 -17.14 16.85
C LEU A 284 -1.38 -17.81 18.23
N THR A 285 -2.28 -18.75 18.46
CA THR A 285 -2.39 -19.44 19.76
C THR A 285 -1.33 -20.51 19.99
N GLY A 286 -0.67 -21.00 18.94
CA GLY A 286 0.24 -22.14 18.97
C GLY A 286 -0.49 -23.48 19.00
N ASP A 287 -1.76 -23.53 18.60
CA ASP A 287 -2.58 -24.76 18.61
C ASP A 287 -2.68 -25.44 17.23
N HIS A 288 -1.88 -24.96 16.27
CA HIS A 288 -1.81 -25.37 14.87
C HIS A 288 -3.10 -25.14 14.08
N LYS A 289 -3.94 -24.18 14.50
CA LYS A 289 -5.12 -23.76 13.76
C LYS A 289 -5.02 -22.28 13.39
N ASP A 290 -5.41 -21.95 12.18
CA ASP A 290 -5.43 -20.56 11.74
C ASP A 290 -6.46 -19.75 12.54
N ASP A 291 -6.01 -18.61 13.05
CA ASP A 291 -6.79 -17.71 13.88
C ASP A 291 -7.19 -16.44 13.12
N LEU A 292 -8.27 -15.83 13.59
CA LEU A 292 -8.73 -14.53 13.11
C LEU A 292 -8.38 -13.42 14.10
N VAL A 293 -7.86 -12.31 13.61
CA VAL A 293 -7.65 -11.10 14.38
C VAL A 293 -8.53 -9.97 13.83
N ALA A 294 -9.14 -9.18 14.71
CA ALA A 294 -9.91 -8.01 14.30
C ALA A 294 -9.64 -6.81 15.20
N ARG A 295 -9.47 -5.63 14.58
CA ARG A 295 -9.33 -4.37 15.29
C ARG A 295 -10.69 -3.75 15.50
N ASP A 296 -11.02 -3.31 16.71
CA ASP A 296 -12.29 -2.63 16.97
C ASP A 296 -12.23 -1.12 16.69
N THR A 297 -13.32 -0.40 16.98
CA THR A 297 -13.41 1.06 16.84
C THR A 297 -12.70 1.83 17.96
N LYS A 298 -12.15 1.17 18.99
CA LYS A 298 -11.30 1.78 20.02
C LYS A 298 -9.81 1.62 19.70
N GLY A 299 -9.48 0.71 18.78
CA GLY A 299 -8.10 0.39 18.41
C GLY A 299 -7.55 -0.81 19.20
N ASP A 300 -8.42 -1.55 19.90
CA ASP A 300 -8.05 -2.81 20.52
C ASP A 300 -8.07 -3.91 19.47
N LEU A 301 -7.05 -4.76 19.53
CA LEU A 301 -6.86 -5.87 18.63
C LEU A 301 -7.31 -7.16 19.33
N TRP A 302 -8.35 -7.78 18.79
CA TRP A 302 -8.99 -8.96 19.36
C TRP A 302 -8.61 -10.20 18.56
N LEU A 303 -8.06 -11.20 19.24
CA LEU A 303 -7.88 -12.55 18.72
C LEU A 303 -9.18 -13.34 18.89
N TYR A 304 -9.59 -14.03 17.85
CA TYR A 304 -10.69 -14.98 17.79
C TYR A 304 -10.09 -16.35 17.47
N PRO A 305 -9.73 -17.13 18.52
CA PRO A 305 -9.11 -18.42 18.31
C PRO A 305 -10.03 -19.38 17.59
N ARG A 306 -9.52 -20.19 16.68
CA ARG A 306 -10.35 -21.15 15.97
C ARG A 306 -10.75 -22.33 16.87
N ALA A 307 -12.06 -22.52 17.04
CA ALA A 307 -12.61 -23.68 17.76
C ALA A 307 -12.91 -24.87 16.83
N GLY A 308 -13.21 -24.62 15.55
CA GLY A 308 -13.43 -25.65 14.52
C GLY A 308 -14.61 -25.34 13.61
N LYS A 309 -14.57 -25.86 12.36
CA LYS A 309 -15.63 -25.68 11.34
C LYS A 309 -16.14 -24.23 11.20
N GLY A 310 -15.23 -23.26 11.16
CA GLY A 310 -15.58 -21.84 11.04
C GLY A 310 -16.13 -21.17 12.31
N THR A 311 -16.00 -21.80 13.47
CA THR A 311 -16.39 -21.21 14.77
C THR A 311 -15.18 -20.74 15.57
N PHE A 312 -15.41 -19.79 16.47
CA PHE A 312 -14.37 -19.21 17.33
C PHE A 312 -14.59 -19.55 18.80
N ALA A 313 -13.50 -19.73 19.53
CA ALA A 313 -13.50 -19.81 20.99
C ALA A 313 -13.71 -18.41 21.62
N ALA A 314 -13.58 -18.33 22.94
CA ALA A 314 -13.64 -17.05 23.65
C ALA A 314 -12.54 -16.10 23.13
N ARG A 315 -12.96 -14.96 22.58
CA ARG A 315 -12.05 -13.93 22.08
C ARG A 315 -11.29 -13.25 23.23
N ARG A 316 -10.06 -12.81 22.97
CA ARG A 316 -9.25 -12.03 23.93
C ARG A 316 -8.51 -10.89 23.25
N ILE A 317 -8.11 -9.88 24.03
CA ILE A 317 -7.29 -8.78 23.50
C ILE A 317 -5.84 -9.25 23.39
N VAL A 318 -5.20 -8.94 22.26
CA VAL A 318 -3.80 -9.24 21.95
C VAL A 318 -2.97 -8.01 21.63
N GLY A 319 -3.60 -6.83 21.63
CA GLY A 319 -2.94 -5.56 21.39
C GLY A 319 -3.86 -4.37 21.61
N HIS A 320 -3.27 -3.22 21.88
CA HIS A 320 -3.96 -1.96 22.14
C HIS A 320 -3.41 -0.86 21.25
N ARG A 321 -4.19 0.22 21.10
CA ARG A 321 -3.77 1.48 20.45
C ARG A 321 -3.32 1.30 18.99
N PHE A 322 -3.89 0.33 18.29
CA PHE A 322 -3.73 0.26 16.84
C PHE A 322 -4.53 1.38 16.21
N SER A 323 -3.87 2.22 15.41
CA SER A 323 -4.53 3.31 14.70
C SER A 323 -5.66 2.78 13.81
N LYS A 324 -6.85 3.36 13.92
CA LYS A 324 -8.07 2.86 13.27
C LYS A 324 -8.04 3.06 11.75
N THR A 325 -7.20 3.97 11.26
CA THR A 325 -7.04 4.28 9.84
C THR A 325 -5.98 3.44 9.16
N TRP A 326 -5.16 2.72 9.94
CA TRP A 326 -4.05 1.94 9.38
C TRP A 326 -4.55 0.61 8.83
N ARG A 327 -3.96 0.14 7.74
CA ARG A 327 -4.19 -1.22 7.26
C ARG A 327 -3.46 -2.19 8.17
N LEU A 328 -4.03 -3.38 8.35
CA LEU A 328 -3.39 -4.50 9.03
C LEU A 328 -3.30 -5.64 8.02
N PHE A 329 -2.18 -6.33 7.98
CA PHE A 329 -1.99 -7.49 7.11
C PHE A 329 -1.00 -8.46 7.74
N ALA A 330 -1.27 -9.74 7.56
CA ALA A 330 -0.37 -10.81 7.98
C ALA A 330 0.75 -10.97 6.95
N ILE A 331 1.95 -11.26 7.42
CA ILE A 331 3.13 -11.43 6.58
C ILE A 331 3.72 -12.84 6.68
N GLY A 332 3.17 -13.67 7.58
CA GLY A 332 3.82 -14.91 8.00
C GLY A 332 4.79 -14.63 9.14
N ASP A 333 5.81 -15.44 9.25
CA ASP A 333 6.83 -15.37 10.30
C ASP A 333 8.10 -14.78 9.72
N VAL A 334 8.35 -13.53 10.06
CA VAL A 334 9.47 -12.77 9.50
C VAL A 334 10.70 -12.83 10.38
N ASN A 335 10.64 -13.49 11.55
CA ASN A 335 11.75 -13.59 12.49
C ASN A 335 12.19 -15.02 12.81
N GLY A 336 11.53 -16.03 12.25
CA GLY A 336 11.87 -17.43 12.41
C GLY A 336 11.44 -18.12 13.68
N ASP A 337 10.63 -17.47 14.49
CA ASP A 337 10.31 -17.99 15.81
C ASP A 337 9.15 -19.00 15.82
N LEU A 338 8.74 -19.40 14.61
CA LEU A 338 7.63 -20.28 14.27
C LEU A 338 6.25 -19.69 14.59
N ARG A 339 6.14 -18.39 14.88
CA ARG A 339 4.87 -17.71 15.09
C ARG A 339 4.62 -16.69 13.99
N ASN A 340 3.34 -16.44 13.71
CA ASN A 340 3.00 -15.46 12.69
C ASN A 340 3.05 -14.03 13.25
N ASP A 341 3.45 -13.12 12.37
CA ASP A 341 3.65 -11.70 12.64
C ASP A 341 2.63 -10.84 11.88
N LEU A 342 2.48 -9.60 12.35
CA LEU A 342 1.55 -8.63 11.80
C LEU A 342 2.29 -7.37 11.35
N TYR A 343 1.97 -6.88 10.17
CA TYR A 343 2.27 -5.49 9.80
C TYR A 343 1.06 -4.58 9.94
N ALA A 344 1.32 -3.35 10.35
CA ALA A 344 0.36 -2.25 10.30
C ALA A 344 0.94 -1.11 9.46
N SER A 345 0.19 -0.61 8.47
CA SER A 345 0.64 0.48 7.60
C SER A 345 -0.32 1.66 7.59
N GLY A 346 0.23 2.88 7.64
CA GLY A 346 -0.52 4.12 7.55
C GLY A 346 0.27 5.32 8.08
N ASN A 347 -0.15 6.54 7.71
CA ASN A 347 0.57 7.78 8.04
C ASN A 347 2.05 7.74 7.63
N ASN A 348 2.34 7.22 6.44
CA ASN A 348 3.70 7.05 5.91
C ASN A 348 4.59 6.16 6.77
N ASP A 349 4.00 5.31 7.60
CA ASP A 349 4.67 4.38 8.50
C ASP A 349 4.23 2.94 8.19
N LEU A 350 5.14 2.01 8.42
CA LEU A 350 4.93 0.57 8.36
C LEU A 350 5.56 -0.03 9.61
N ARG A 351 4.76 -0.70 10.44
CA ARG A 351 5.23 -1.26 11.71
C ARG A 351 5.05 -2.76 11.77
N LEU A 352 6.14 -3.45 12.13
CA LEU A 352 6.14 -4.88 12.43
C LEU A 352 5.76 -5.15 13.90
N TYR A 353 4.81 -6.04 14.11
CA TYR A 353 4.45 -6.60 15.41
C TYR A 353 4.72 -8.11 15.40
N LEU A 354 5.61 -8.54 16.28
CA LEU A 354 6.03 -9.93 16.41
C LEU A 354 5.04 -10.76 17.21
N GLY A 355 4.75 -11.96 16.72
CA GLY A 355 4.07 -13.00 17.47
C GLY A 355 4.86 -13.39 18.73
N THR A 356 4.16 -13.88 19.75
CA THR A 356 4.78 -14.28 21.01
C THR A 356 4.25 -15.63 21.45
N THR A 357 5.00 -16.35 22.27
CA THR A 357 4.61 -17.65 22.85
C THR A 357 3.31 -17.61 23.66
N LYS A 358 2.85 -16.41 24.05
CA LYS A 358 1.58 -16.20 24.76
C LYS A 358 0.38 -15.99 23.82
N GLY A 359 0.60 -16.10 22.51
CA GLY A 359 -0.35 -15.73 21.46
C GLY A 359 -0.79 -14.27 21.54
N THR A 360 0.19 -13.38 21.76
CA THR A 360 0.02 -11.92 21.73
C THR A 360 0.98 -11.29 20.73
N LEU A 361 0.81 -10.00 20.43
CA LEU A 361 1.65 -9.27 19.50
C LEU A 361 2.49 -8.20 20.22
N LYS A 362 3.77 -8.09 19.87
CA LYS A 362 4.70 -7.11 20.43
C LYS A 362 5.31 -6.25 19.32
N LEU A 363 5.24 -4.93 19.45
CA LEU A 363 5.90 -4.02 18.51
C LEU A 363 7.41 -4.31 18.43
N SER A 364 7.90 -4.55 17.23
CA SER A 364 9.33 -4.70 16.96
C SER A 364 10.04 -3.36 17.15
N SER A 365 11.10 -3.34 17.96
CA SER A 365 11.95 -2.16 18.14
C SER A 365 13.21 -2.19 17.27
N ALA A 366 13.41 -3.27 16.52
CA ALA A 366 14.69 -3.56 15.89
C ALA A 366 14.68 -3.37 14.37
N TRP A 367 13.60 -3.74 13.66
CA TRP A 367 13.55 -3.80 12.19
C TRP A 367 12.12 -3.70 11.65
N GLY A 368 11.99 -3.53 10.32
CA GLY A 368 10.71 -3.56 9.60
C GLY A 368 9.95 -2.24 9.63
N HIS A 369 10.63 -1.12 9.89
CA HIS A 369 10.03 0.21 9.86
C HIS A 369 10.40 0.95 8.58
N VAL A 370 9.40 1.31 7.80
CA VAL A 370 9.56 2.27 6.69
C VAL A 370 8.94 3.57 7.15
N ASN A 371 9.78 4.54 7.53
CA ASN A 371 9.34 5.88 7.88
C ASN A 371 9.35 6.78 6.64
N ASN A 372 8.27 7.53 6.44
CA ASN A 372 8.11 8.54 5.39
C ASN A 372 8.10 8.00 3.95
N GLY A 373 7.72 6.74 3.72
CA GLY A 373 7.78 6.12 2.38
C GLY A 373 6.45 5.64 1.77
N ILE A 374 5.44 5.31 2.58
CA ILE A 374 4.19 4.68 2.09
C ILE A 374 3.02 5.67 2.18
N GLU A 375 2.69 6.32 1.08
CA GLU A 375 1.64 7.33 1.03
C GLU A 375 0.22 6.74 0.99
N PRO A 376 -0.84 7.51 1.33
CA PRO A 376 -2.21 6.99 1.48
C PRO A 376 -2.80 6.32 0.22
N ASN A 377 -2.31 6.67 -0.96
CA ASN A 377 -2.70 6.11 -2.26
C ASN A 377 -1.87 4.88 -2.65
N GLU A 378 -0.79 4.60 -1.93
CA GLU A 378 -0.03 3.37 -2.01
C GLU A 378 -0.61 2.33 -1.05
N VAL A 379 -0.57 1.07 -1.47
CA VAL A 379 -1.22 0.00 -0.73
C VAL A 379 -0.25 -1.15 -0.56
N VAL A 380 0.16 -1.38 0.68
CA VAL A 380 1.06 -2.46 1.08
C VAL A 380 0.27 -3.53 1.83
N PHE A 381 0.50 -4.81 1.49
CA PHE A 381 -0.27 -5.95 2.00
C PHE A 381 0.43 -7.30 1.83
#